data_AF-I9C7J4-F1
#
_entry.id   AF-I9C7J4-F1
#
_cell.length_a   1.000
_cell.length_b   1.000
_cell.length_c   1.000
_cell.angle_alpha   90.00
_cell.angle_beta   90.00
_cell.angle_gamma   90.00
#
_symmetry.space_group_name_H-M   'P 1'
#
loop_
_entity.id
_entity.type
_entity.pdbx_description
1 polymer ?
#
loop_
_entity_poly.entity_id
_entity_poly.type
_entity_poly.pdbx_seq_one_letter_code
_entity_poly.pdbx_strand_id
1 'polypeptide(L)'
;MSGSSPTLVGSGIGFLLGIAEVFAVLALIHVTFLSFTRDLWAIGFVFEQRPKPTRWLGIPLAILLIVVGVSLFGTNLHAVFFPLVALGPWLTIHLVRLFAWWRDDGETKRAALEVRTVEALRIGNRAPTLDQRFPWRDYLFDVARVRQQALYEPPPI
;
A
#
# COMPACT_ATOMS: atom_id res chain seq x y z
N MET A 1 14.59 -57.04 -2.99
CA MET A 1 13.99 -55.87 -3.67
C MET A 1 13.49 -54.93 -2.57
N SER A 2 14.26 -53.91 -2.21
CA SER A 2 13.85 -52.92 -1.20
C SER A 2 12.84 -51.96 -1.81
N GLY A 3 11.62 -51.95 -1.28
CA GLY A 3 10.65 -50.89 -1.55
C GLY A 3 11.17 -49.58 -0.94
N SER A 4 11.53 -48.61 -1.79
CA SER A 4 11.76 -47.24 -1.35
C SER A 4 10.44 -46.67 -0.86
N SER A 5 10.30 -46.55 0.46
CA SER A 5 9.21 -45.81 1.10
C SER A 5 9.13 -44.41 0.46
N PRO A 6 7.96 -43.95 -0.02
CA PRO A 6 7.81 -42.56 -0.41
C PRO A 6 8.15 -41.72 0.82
N THR A 7 9.18 -40.90 0.70
CA THR A 7 9.75 -40.12 1.80
C THR A 7 8.67 -39.19 2.36
N LEU A 8 8.26 -39.42 3.61
CA LEU A 8 7.36 -38.57 4.40
C LEU A 8 7.72 -37.06 4.35
N VAL A 9 8.99 -36.76 4.08
CA VAL A 9 9.51 -35.40 3.88
C VAL A 9 8.94 -34.75 2.61
N GLY A 10 8.77 -35.51 1.52
CA GLY A 10 8.18 -35.01 0.26
C GLY A 10 6.70 -34.68 0.38
N SER A 11 5.92 -35.46 1.14
CA SER A 11 4.51 -35.17 1.41
C SER A 11 4.35 -33.97 2.36
N GLY A 12 5.25 -33.82 3.34
CA GLY A 12 5.24 -32.69 4.26
C GLY A 12 5.56 -31.35 3.57
N ILE A 13 6.55 -31.32 2.68
CA ILE A 13 6.89 -30.11 1.90
C ILE A 13 5.76 -29.76 0.93
N GLY A 14 5.20 -30.75 0.21
CA GLY A 14 4.06 -30.52 -0.68
C GLY A 14 2.83 -29.97 0.04
N PHE A 15 2.54 -30.47 1.25
CA PHE A 15 1.45 -29.98 2.08
C PHE A 15 1.67 -28.52 2.54
N LEU A 16 2.88 -28.17 2.98
CA LEU A 16 3.21 -26.79 3.37
C LEU A 16 3.15 -25.82 2.19
N LEU A 17 3.60 -26.25 1.01
CA LEU A 17 3.49 -25.45 -0.21
C LEU A 17 2.03 -25.22 -0.62
N GLY A 18 1.19 -26.25 -0.53
CA GLY A 18 -0.25 -26.12 -0.79
C GLY A 18 -0.94 -25.17 0.19
N ILE A 19 -0.59 -25.22 1.47
CA ILE A 19 -1.09 -24.25 2.47
C ILE A 19 -0.64 -22.83 2.12
N ALA A 20 0.64 -22.65 1.80
CA ALA A 20 1.19 -21.35 1.43
C ALA A 20 0.49 -20.77 0.18
N GLU A 21 0.20 -21.61 -0.80
CA GLU A 21 -0.52 -21.23 -2.02
C GLU A 21 -1.95 -20.76 -1.70
N VAL A 22 -2.69 -21.49 -0.87
CA VAL A 22 -4.04 -21.08 -0.44
C VAL A 22 -4.02 -19.74 0.29
N PHE A 23 -3.08 -19.54 1.22
CA PHE A 23 -2.93 -18.25 1.91
C PHE A 23 -2.51 -17.12 0.96
N ALA A 24 -1.66 -17.40 -0.03
CA ALA A 24 -1.27 -16.42 -1.03
C ALA A 24 -2.47 -15.99 -1.90
N VAL A 25 -3.31 -16.93 -2.33
CA VAL A 25 -4.54 -16.63 -3.08
C VAL A 25 -5.51 -15.82 -2.23
N LEU A 26 -5.74 -16.22 -0.98
CA LEU A 26 -6.61 -15.47 -0.07
C LEU A 26 -6.09 -14.06 0.21
N ALA A 27 -4.78 -13.90 0.41
CA ALA A 27 -4.15 -12.59 0.56
C ALA A 27 -4.32 -11.74 -0.70
N LEU A 28 -4.15 -12.32 -1.89
CA LEU A 28 -4.33 -11.62 -3.15
C LEU A 28 -5.78 -11.17 -3.33
N ILE A 29 -6.77 -12.02 -3.03
CA ILE A 29 -8.20 -11.66 -3.04
C ILE A 29 -8.48 -10.53 -2.06
N HIS A 30 -7.94 -10.61 -0.83
CA HIS A 30 -8.11 -9.57 0.17
C HIS A 30 -7.52 -8.22 -0.26
N VAL A 31 -6.29 -8.22 -0.79
CA VAL A 31 -5.65 -7.00 -1.30
C VAL A 31 -6.41 -6.47 -2.50
N THR A 32 -6.89 -7.33 -3.39
CA THR A 32 -7.74 -6.92 -4.53
C THR A 32 -8.98 -6.19 -4.04
N PHE A 33 -9.68 -6.75 -3.05
CA PHE A 33 -10.86 -6.13 -2.45
C PHE A 33 -10.54 -4.76 -1.83
N LEU A 34 -9.45 -4.65 -1.06
CA LEU A 34 -9.00 -3.38 -0.49
C LEU A 34 -8.63 -2.36 -1.57
N SER A 35 -7.98 -2.81 -2.65
CA SER A 35 -7.62 -1.94 -3.77
C SER A 35 -8.85 -1.32 -4.42
N PHE A 36 -9.89 -2.10 -4.69
CA PHE A 36 -11.12 -1.58 -5.32
C PHE A 36 -11.95 -0.72 -4.38
N THR A 37 -12.06 -1.08 -3.10
CA THR A 37 -12.98 -0.40 -2.16
C THR A 37 -12.35 0.82 -1.50
N ARG A 38 -11.03 0.83 -1.28
CA ARG A 38 -10.36 1.86 -0.47
C ARG A 38 -9.26 2.60 -1.22
N ASP A 39 -8.48 1.92 -2.03
CA ASP A 39 -7.24 2.52 -2.55
C ASP A 39 -7.42 3.13 -3.96
N LEU A 40 -8.44 2.69 -4.71
CA LEU A 40 -8.71 3.20 -6.06
C LEU A 40 -9.02 4.71 -6.07
N TRP A 41 -9.85 5.18 -5.14
CA TRP A 41 -10.18 6.61 -5.03
C TRP A 41 -9.00 7.43 -4.49
N ALA A 42 -8.21 6.84 -3.59
CA ALA A 42 -7.04 7.49 -3.02
C ALA A 42 -5.90 7.67 -4.04
N ILE A 43 -5.85 6.90 -5.15
CA ILE A 43 -4.90 7.15 -6.24
C ILE A 43 -5.07 8.55 -6.80
N GLY A 44 -6.31 8.95 -7.12
CA GLY A 44 -6.58 10.26 -7.71
C GLY A 44 -6.05 11.38 -6.81
N PHE A 45 -6.38 11.30 -5.53
CA PHE A 45 -5.88 12.21 -4.51
C PHE A 45 -4.34 12.25 -4.43
N VAL A 46 -3.69 11.10 -4.40
CA VAL A 46 -2.22 11.03 -4.33
C VAL A 46 -1.56 11.58 -5.60
N PHE A 47 -2.17 11.36 -6.77
CA PHE A 47 -1.70 11.90 -8.03
C PHE A 47 -1.80 13.44 -8.07
N GLU A 48 -2.87 14.01 -7.53
CA GLU A 48 -3.04 15.47 -7.41
C GLU A 48 -2.07 16.08 -6.40
N GLN A 49 -1.94 15.51 -5.21
CA GLN A 49 -1.12 16.06 -4.13
C GLN A 49 0.38 15.88 -4.37
N ARG A 50 0.78 14.78 -5.03
CA ARG A 50 2.18 14.39 -5.21
C ARG A 50 2.41 13.76 -6.59
N PRO A 51 2.22 14.50 -7.70
CA PRO A 51 2.27 13.95 -9.05
C PRO A 51 3.63 13.38 -9.44
N LYS A 52 4.72 14.03 -9.00
CA LYS A 52 6.09 13.56 -9.27
C LYS A 52 6.34 12.18 -8.65
N PRO A 53 6.35 11.98 -7.32
CA PRO A 53 6.67 10.66 -6.76
C PRO A 53 5.67 9.58 -7.20
N THR A 54 4.40 9.92 -7.43
CA THR A 54 3.41 8.98 -7.96
C THR A 54 3.80 8.45 -9.35
N ARG A 55 4.30 9.31 -10.25
CA ARG A 55 4.81 8.87 -11.56
C ARG A 55 6.13 8.09 -11.44
N TRP A 56 7.06 8.59 -10.64
CA TRP A 56 8.38 7.99 -10.45
C TRP A 56 8.34 6.63 -9.75
N LEU A 57 7.32 6.36 -8.94
CA LEU A 57 7.13 5.05 -8.28
C LEU A 57 6.11 4.19 -9.02
N GLY A 58 5.01 4.77 -9.49
CA GLY A 58 3.92 4.05 -10.15
C GLY A 58 4.30 3.48 -11.52
N ILE A 59 5.06 4.22 -12.34
CA ILE A 59 5.46 3.73 -13.68
C ILE A 59 6.42 2.54 -13.57
N PRO A 60 7.54 2.61 -12.81
CA PRO A 60 8.41 1.44 -12.64
C PRO A 60 7.70 0.26 -11.99
N LEU A 61 6.81 0.51 -11.03
CA LEU A 61 6.00 -0.53 -10.41
C LEU A 61 5.09 -1.22 -11.42
N ALA A 62 4.39 -0.46 -12.28
CA ALA A 62 3.54 -1.02 -13.32
C ALA A 62 4.35 -1.89 -14.29
N ILE A 63 5.52 -1.40 -14.73
CA ILE A 63 6.42 -2.17 -15.60
C ILE A 63 6.87 -3.45 -14.90
N LEU A 64 7.29 -3.37 -13.64
CA LEU A 64 7.72 -4.53 -12.85
C LEU A 64 6.60 -5.58 -12.74
N LEU A 65 5.38 -5.16 -12.41
CA LEU A 65 4.23 -6.05 -12.28
C LEU A 65 3.87 -6.71 -13.62
N ILE A 66 3.99 -5.98 -14.75
CA ILE A 66 3.79 -6.54 -16.08
C ILE A 66 4.88 -7.56 -16.41
N VAL A 67 6.16 -7.24 -16.17
CA VAL A 67 7.29 -8.17 -16.43
C VAL A 67 7.13 -9.46 -15.62
N VAL A 68 6.82 -9.34 -14.33
CA VAL A 68 6.55 -10.49 -13.45
C VAL A 68 5.31 -11.24 -13.89
N GLY A 69 4.24 -10.54 -14.29
CA GLY A 69 3.03 -11.17 -14.77
C GLY A 69 3.29 -11.97 -16.05
N VAL A 70 4.00 -11.41 -17.02
CA VAL A 70 4.33 -12.08 -18.29
C VAL A 70 5.24 -13.28 -18.04
N SER A 71 6.20 -13.20 -17.12
CA SER A 71 7.09 -14.33 -16.83
C SER A 71 6.37 -15.50 -16.15
N LEU A 72 5.34 -15.23 -15.34
CA LEU A 72 4.57 -16.25 -14.62
C LEU A 72 3.40 -16.81 -15.44
N PHE A 73 2.71 -15.97 -16.21
CA PHE A 73 1.44 -16.31 -16.86
C PHE A 73 1.51 -16.32 -18.40
N GLY A 74 2.67 -16.02 -18.98
CA GLY A 74 2.91 -16.05 -20.43
C GLY A 74 2.01 -15.09 -21.20
N THR A 75 1.29 -15.63 -22.19
CA THR A 75 0.39 -14.85 -23.08
C THR A 75 -1.01 -14.64 -22.50
N ASN A 76 -1.31 -15.19 -21.31
CA ASN A 76 -2.61 -14.98 -20.68
C ASN A 76 -2.72 -13.57 -20.10
N LEU A 77 -3.06 -12.61 -20.97
CA LEU A 77 -3.11 -11.19 -20.63
C LEU A 77 -4.00 -10.90 -19.40
N HIS A 78 -5.11 -11.63 -19.23
CA HIS A 78 -5.97 -11.44 -18.06
C HIS A 78 -5.27 -11.76 -16.74
N ALA A 79 -4.49 -12.84 -16.71
CA ALA A 79 -3.70 -13.22 -15.55
C ALA A 79 -2.49 -12.28 -15.31
N VAL A 80 -1.97 -11.64 -16.37
CA VAL A 80 -0.92 -10.61 -16.28
C VAL A 80 -1.46 -9.29 -15.73
N PHE A 81 -2.61 -8.83 -16.22
CA PHE A 81 -3.17 -7.54 -15.84
C PHE A 81 -3.93 -7.57 -14.51
N PHE A 82 -4.43 -8.73 -14.08
CA PHE A 82 -5.13 -8.84 -12.81
C PHE A 82 -4.28 -8.37 -11.61
N PRO A 83 -3.03 -8.83 -11.42
CA PRO A 83 -2.14 -8.33 -10.37
C PRO A 83 -1.86 -6.83 -10.49
N LEU A 84 -1.77 -6.29 -11.71
CA LEU A 84 -1.54 -4.87 -11.93
C LEU A 84 -2.68 -4.02 -11.37
N VAL A 85 -3.93 -4.41 -11.64
CA VAL A 85 -5.12 -3.70 -11.13
C VAL A 85 -5.34 -3.99 -9.64
N ALA A 86 -5.09 -5.22 -9.20
CA ALA A 86 -5.27 -5.65 -7.83
C ALA A 86 -4.23 -5.07 -6.86
N LEU A 87 -2.96 -5.02 -7.24
CA LEU A 87 -1.85 -4.61 -6.36
C LEU A 87 -1.34 -3.21 -6.66
N GLY A 88 -1.44 -2.75 -7.92
CA GLY A 88 -0.91 -1.47 -8.36
C GLY A 88 -1.37 -0.29 -7.51
N PRO A 89 -2.69 -0.09 -7.29
CA PRO A 89 -3.22 0.95 -6.42
C PRO A 89 -2.67 0.91 -5.00
N TRP A 90 -2.82 -0.25 -4.35
CA TRP A 90 -2.39 -0.45 -2.98
C TRP A 90 -0.89 -0.19 -2.81
N LEU A 91 -0.04 -0.77 -3.67
CA LEU A 91 1.41 -0.59 -3.65
C LEU A 91 1.80 0.86 -3.95
N THR A 92 1.19 1.51 -4.94
CA THR A 92 1.52 2.89 -5.30
C THR A 92 1.28 3.83 -4.13
N ILE A 93 0.12 3.72 -3.47
CA ILE A 93 -0.20 4.56 -2.31
C ILE A 93 0.76 4.29 -1.15
N HIS A 94 1.06 3.02 -0.86
CA HIS A 94 1.99 2.67 0.22
C HIS A 94 3.40 3.18 -0.05
N LEU A 95 3.91 3.03 -1.27
CA LEU A 95 5.22 3.50 -1.67
C LEU A 95 5.31 5.03 -1.65
N VAL A 96 4.30 5.73 -2.19
CA VAL A 96 4.28 7.21 -2.16
C VAL A 96 4.16 7.73 -0.73
N ARG A 97 3.35 7.10 0.11
CA ARG A 97 3.23 7.45 1.53
C ARG A 97 4.55 7.26 2.28
N LEU A 98 5.22 6.13 2.05
CA LEU A 98 6.53 5.84 2.63
C LEU A 98 7.57 6.84 2.13
N PHE A 99 7.60 7.13 0.84
CA PHE A 99 8.49 8.11 0.25
C PHE A 99 8.28 9.50 0.86
N ALA A 100 7.03 9.94 0.98
CA ALA A 100 6.69 11.22 1.60
C ALA A 100 7.14 11.26 3.07
N TRP A 101 6.90 10.20 3.84
CA TRP A 101 7.38 10.10 5.22
C TRP A 101 8.89 10.27 5.35
N TRP A 102 9.68 9.72 4.42
CA TRP A 102 11.13 9.83 4.48
C TRP A 102 11.63 11.19 3.96
N ARG A 103 10.89 11.82 3.04
CA ARG A 103 11.32 13.05 2.38
C ARG A 103 10.84 14.33 3.05
N ASP A 104 9.68 14.29 3.69
CA ASP A 104 9.08 15.43 4.37
C ASP A 104 9.89 15.80 5.63
N ASP A 105 9.95 17.09 5.89
CA ASP A 105 10.63 17.72 7.01
C ASP A 105 9.91 17.46 8.35
N GLY A 106 10.62 17.73 9.45
CA GLY A 106 10.08 17.50 10.80
C GLY A 106 8.87 18.37 11.12
N GLU A 107 8.78 19.57 10.58
CA GLU A 107 7.66 20.50 10.82
C GLU A 107 6.40 20.01 10.11
N THR A 108 6.49 19.64 8.83
CA THR A 108 5.38 19.01 8.10
C THR A 108 4.81 17.79 8.84
N LYS A 109 5.69 16.95 9.39
CA LYS A 109 5.26 15.76 10.16
C LYS A 109 4.59 16.11 11.47
N ARG A 110 5.10 17.11 12.20
CA ARG A 110 4.51 17.61 13.45
C ARG A 110 3.12 18.19 13.20
N ALA A 111 2.98 19.05 12.20
CA ALA A 111 1.70 19.66 11.86
C ALA A 111 0.66 18.60 11.44
N ALA A 112 1.07 17.60 10.64
CA ALA A 112 0.19 16.48 10.29
C ALA A 112 -0.18 15.64 11.52
N LEU A 113 0.74 15.46 12.47
CA LEU A 113 0.46 14.77 13.72
C LEU A 113 -0.55 15.53 14.58
N GLU A 114 -0.46 16.86 14.67
CA GLU A 114 -1.43 17.67 15.43
C GLU A 114 -2.86 17.46 14.91
N VAL A 115 -3.06 17.54 13.59
CA VAL A 115 -4.35 17.23 12.96
C VAL A 115 -4.81 15.82 13.32
N ARG A 116 -3.90 14.85 13.25
CA ARG A 116 -4.24 13.45 13.55
C ARG A 116 -4.55 13.21 15.02
N THR A 117 -3.89 13.91 15.94
CA THR A 117 -4.14 13.79 17.38
C THR A 117 -5.53 14.30 17.74
N VAL A 118 -5.94 15.45 17.17
CA VAL A 118 -7.30 15.99 17.34
C VAL A 118 -8.35 15.00 16.82
N GLU A 119 -8.11 14.43 15.64
CA GLU A 119 -9.03 13.43 15.06
C GLU A 119 -9.06 12.13 15.87
N ALA A 120 -7.91 11.66 16.34
CA ALA A 120 -7.79 10.46 17.16
C ALA A 120 -8.55 10.61 18.49
N LEU A 121 -8.48 11.79 19.13
CA LEU A 121 -9.23 12.11 20.34
C LEU A 121 -10.75 12.08 20.09
N ARG A 122 -11.22 12.57 18.93
CA ARG A 122 -12.66 12.56 18.57
C ARG A 122 -13.20 11.15 18.37
N ILE A 123 -12.43 10.28 17.72
CA ILE A 123 -12.84 8.91 17.39
C ILE A 123 -12.53 7.92 18.54
N GLY A 124 -11.82 8.37 19.58
CA GLY A 124 -11.39 7.50 20.69
C GLY A 124 -10.26 6.54 20.30
N ASN A 125 -9.50 6.83 19.24
CA ASN A 125 -8.37 6.04 18.79
C ASN A 125 -7.06 6.52 19.40
N ARG A 126 -6.08 5.63 19.50
CA ARG A 126 -4.72 6.00 19.91
C ARG A 126 -4.06 6.85 18.82
N ALA A 127 -3.55 8.02 19.20
CA ALA A 127 -2.79 8.86 18.29
C ALA A 127 -1.44 8.21 17.90
N PRO A 128 -0.99 8.36 16.64
CA PRO A 128 0.35 7.95 16.23
C PRO A 128 1.43 8.81 16.90
N THR A 129 2.69 8.41 16.78
CA THR A 129 3.85 9.19 17.27
C THR A 129 4.78 9.57 16.12
N LEU A 130 5.72 10.50 16.35
CA LEU A 130 6.74 10.86 15.35
C LEU A 130 7.89 9.87 15.29
N ASP A 131 8.16 9.15 16.38
CA ASP A 131 9.30 8.24 16.51
C ASP A 131 9.10 6.90 15.77
N GLN A 132 7.94 6.70 15.14
CA GLN A 132 7.65 5.47 14.41
C GLN A 132 8.41 5.42 13.07
N ARG A 133 8.86 4.21 12.72
CA ARG A 133 9.60 3.97 11.47
C ARG A 133 8.75 4.13 10.20
N PHE A 134 7.44 3.88 10.31
CA PHE A 134 6.51 3.87 9.19
C PHE A 134 5.41 4.91 9.36
N PRO A 135 4.96 5.56 8.27
CA PRO A 135 3.86 6.51 8.34
C PRO A 135 2.56 5.83 8.74
N TRP A 136 1.72 6.54 9.49
CA TRP A 136 0.36 6.11 9.75
C TRP A 136 -0.47 6.12 8.47
N ARG A 137 -1.57 5.37 8.47
CA ARG A 137 -2.34 5.06 7.26
C ARG A 137 -2.73 6.31 6.46
N ASP A 138 -3.23 7.33 7.16
CA ASP A 138 -3.85 8.51 6.58
C ASP A 138 -2.88 9.71 6.48
N TYR A 139 -1.56 9.49 6.65
CA TYR A 139 -0.52 10.54 6.68
C TYR A 139 -0.60 11.54 5.52
N LEU A 140 -0.75 11.06 4.28
CA LEU A 140 -0.82 11.94 3.11
C LEU A 140 -2.06 12.85 3.12
N PHE A 141 -3.17 12.37 3.67
CA PHE A 141 -4.38 13.16 3.82
C PHE A 141 -4.21 14.24 4.89
N ASP A 142 -3.61 13.88 6.03
CA ASP A 142 -3.37 14.85 7.11
C ASP A 142 -2.40 15.95 6.66
N VAL A 143 -1.34 15.61 5.92
CA VAL A 143 -0.42 16.59 5.32
C VAL A 143 -1.14 17.51 4.33
N ALA A 144 -2.01 16.98 3.47
CA ALA A 144 -2.77 17.80 2.53
C ALA A 144 -3.76 18.73 3.26
N ARG A 145 -4.38 18.24 4.34
CA ARG A 145 -5.29 19.03 5.18
C ARG A 145 -4.56 20.20 5.84
N VAL A 146 -3.36 19.97 6.37
CA VAL A 146 -2.50 21.05 6.91
C VAL A 146 -2.20 22.10 5.83
N ARG A 147 -1.80 21.64 4.63
CA ARG A 147 -1.50 22.56 3.51
C ARG A 147 -2.70 23.39 3.10
N GLN A 148 -3.90 22.80 3.10
CA GLN A 148 -5.14 23.53 2.80
C GLN A 148 -5.52 24.50 3.91
N GLN A 149 -5.35 24.12 5.19
CA GLN A 149 -5.61 25.01 6.32
C GLN A 149 -4.69 26.23 6.30
N ALA A 150 -3.41 26.06 5.90
CA ALA A 150 -2.49 27.18 5.73
C ALA A 150 -2.88 28.16 4.61
N LEU A 151 -3.74 27.74 3.66
CA LEU A 151 -4.23 28.59 2.58
C LEU A 151 -5.49 29.38 2.96
N TYR A 152 -6.23 28.91 3.97
CA TYR A 152 -7.45 29.55 4.47
C TYR A 152 -7.19 30.06 5.89
N GLU A 153 -6.64 31.27 6.03
CA GLU A 153 -6.74 31.97 7.31
C GLU A 153 -8.23 32.20 7.62
N PRO A 154 -8.71 31.83 8.82
CA PRO A 154 -10.07 32.16 9.22
C PRO A 154 -10.22 33.69 9.25
N PRO A 155 -11.34 34.26 8.76
CA PRO A 155 -11.56 35.70 8.81
C PRO A 155 -11.41 36.18 10.27
N PRO A 156 -10.70 37.31 10.52
CA PRO A 156 -10.57 37.84 11.86
C PRO A 156 -11.97 38.08 12.45
N ILE A 157 -12.16 37.58 13.67
CA ILE A 157 -13.41 37.70 14.46
C ILE A 157 -13.61 39.17 14.86
#